data_AF-A0A9P3JVP9-F1
#
_entry.id   AF-A0A9P3JVP9-F1
#
_cell.length_a   1.000
_cell.length_b   1.000
_cell.length_c   1.000
_cell.angle_alpha   90.00
_cell.angle_beta   90.00
_cell.angle_gamma   90.00
#
_symmetry.space_group_name_H-M   'P 1'
#
loop_
_entity.id
_entity.type
_entity.pdbx_description
1 polymer ?
#
loop_
_entity_poly.entity_id
_entity_poly.type
_entity_poly.pdbx_seq_one_letter_code
_entity_poly.pdbx_strand_id
1 'polypeptide(L)'
;MATKAVLDILQGMLVSFGTSMATATREEQRSWWREDAAWRADDLDWRGEEKAVYEAESDCRQRLRKWHQEDIDQMNLENSRVLWLRFLEKNRRDVEEKTEQLKAISSISALFGLCATVTLTQLSLDKEGEPSAPTRPLLYCDLHPASLLSLASALLSRSPSSTWTTRGLIALYALTTALVEGLMVVSMVTCALLLGIILKIGKTFVSEREEQDFMAACLRFCALYQRGDRPPQPRKSFEAFWAARCEGSWQLAFQCCCLGVTAFLISMIAVGWIVFIPHEITQVSFGIAVALAVCLWSYVQWAWGAYWRSSRQASENGGVQYSRSASLSSRALFLASSRRSLPAASAQPPGGFAGLPFDWHTAPHHLPI
;
A
#
# COMPACT_ATOMS: atom_id res chain seq x y z
N MET A 1 95.06 33.84 85.59
CA MET A 1 95.17 32.83 84.51
C MET A 1 93.99 31.85 84.49
N ALA A 2 93.43 31.41 85.62
CA ALA A 2 92.31 30.45 85.65
C ALA A 2 91.02 30.94 84.94
N THR A 3 90.71 32.24 84.97
CA THR A 3 89.50 32.80 84.34
C THR A 3 89.51 32.77 82.81
N LYS A 4 90.69 32.83 82.17
CA LYS A 4 90.83 32.80 80.70
C LYS A 4 90.60 31.39 80.15
N ALA A 5 91.13 30.36 80.83
CA ALA A 5 90.91 28.97 80.46
C ALA A 5 89.43 28.55 80.56
N VAL A 6 88.71 29.04 81.57
CA VAL A 6 87.25 28.80 81.70
C VAL A 6 86.47 29.47 80.57
N LEU A 7 86.87 30.67 80.16
CA LEU A 7 86.22 31.40 79.06
C LEU A 7 86.43 30.69 77.71
N ASP A 8 87.65 30.22 77.43
CA ASP A 8 87.98 29.50 76.20
C ASP A 8 87.24 28.15 76.10
N ILE A 9 87.07 27.44 77.23
CA ILE A 9 86.27 26.20 77.31
C ILE A 9 84.78 26.48 77.05
N LEU A 10 84.22 27.53 77.66
CA LEU A 10 82.82 27.92 77.46
C LEU A 10 82.57 28.37 76.01
N GLN A 11 83.51 29.10 75.41
CA GLN A 11 83.43 29.50 74.01
C GLN A 11 83.51 28.28 73.08
N GLY A 12 84.38 27.31 73.38
CA GLY A 12 84.45 26.04 72.65
C GLY A 12 83.16 25.21 72.73
N MET A 13 82.53 25.15 73.90
CA MET A 13 81.23 24.48 74.08
C MET A 13 80.10 25.20 73.36
N LEU A 14 80.08 26.54 73.35
CA LEU A 14 79.09 27.33 72.61
C LEU A 14 79.25 27.17 71.09
N VAL A 15 80.48 27.11 70.59
CA VAL A 15 80.76 26.87 69.18
C VAL A 15 80.38 25.43 68.79
N SER A 16 80.74 24.43 69.60
CA SER A 16 80.39 23.03 69.30
C SER A 16 78.87 22.80 69.35
N PHE A 17 78.18 23.41 70.32
CA PHE A 17 76.72 23.42 70.39
C PHE A 17 76.11 24.15 69.19
N GLY A 18 76.65 25.29 68.80
CA GLY A 18 76.24 26.04 67.60
C GLY A 18 76.42 25.23 66.31
N THR A 19 77.52 24.49 66.17
CA THR A 19 77.75 23.60 65.02
C THR A 19 76.82 22.39 65.03
N SER A 20 76.54 21.82 66.21
CA SER A 20 75.61 20.69 66.36
C SER A 20 74.17 21.09 66.02
N MET A 21 73.73 22.26 66.51
CA MET A 21 72.45 22.86 66.14
C MET A 21 72.39 23.19 64.64
N ALA A 22 73.48 23.70 64.06
CA ALA A 22 73.57 23.97 62.62
C ALA A 22 73.53 22.70 61.76
N THR A 23 74.11 21.58 62.23
CA THR A 23 74.00 20.30 61.53
C THR A 23 72.60 19.70 61.66
N ALA A 24 71.99 19.77 62.84
CA ALA A 24 70.63 19.29 63.07
C ALA A 24 69.62 20.07 62.21
N THR A 25 69.71 21.40 62.18
CA THR A 25 68.85 22.25 61.32
C THR A 25 69.07 21.99 59.82
N ARG A 26 70.30 21.68 59.38
CA ARG A 26 70.57 21.29 57.98
C ARG A 26 70.06 19.90 57.64
N GLU A 27 70.06 18.97 58.59
CA GLU A 27 69.51 17.62 58.39
C GLU A 27 67.99 17.65 58.34
N GLU A 28 67.36 18.42 59.22
CA GLU A 28 65.94 18.73 59.17
C GLU A 28 65.59 19.42 57.84
N GLN A 29 66.31 20.48 57.46
CA GLN A 29 66.09 21.10 56.16
C GLN A 29 66.23 20.07 55.01
N ARG A 30 67.21 19.16 55.05
CA ARG A 30 67.32 18.09 54.05
C ARG A 30 66.20 17.04 54.12
N SER A 31 65.57 16.80 55.27
CA SER A 31 64.39 15.92 55.36
C SER A 31 63.17 16.61 54.75
N TRP A 32 62.94 17.88 55.10
CA TRP A 32 61.86 18.70 54.55
C TRP A 32 61.93 18.79 53.02
N TRP A 33 63.12 18.95 52.43
CA TRP A 33 63.26 19.01 50.97
C TRP A 33 63.03 17.65 50.29
N ARG A 34 63.36 16.54 50.97
CA ARG A 34 63.07 15.20 50.47
C ARG A 34 61.58 14.90 50.52
N GLU A 35 60.91 15.30 51.60
CA GLU A 35 59.45 15.22 51.73
C GLU A 35 58.78 16.07 50.67
N ASP A 36 59.15 17.34 50.52
CA ASP A 36 58.58 18.23 49.49
C ASP A 36 58.81 17.69 48.07
N ALA A 37 59.98 17.10 47.79
CA ALA A 37 60.24 16.43 46.53
C ALA A 37 59.36 15.19 46.31
N ALA A 38 59.12 14.39 47.35
CA ALA A 38 58.23 13.23 47.30
C ALA A 38 56.77 13.66 47.09
N TRP A 39 56.27 14.64 47.85
CA TRP A 39 54.93 15.22 47.68
C TRP A 39 54.71 15.76 46.27
N ARG A 40 55.72 16.41 45.66
CA ARG A 40 55.63 16.88 44.28
C ARG A 40 55.61 15.73 43.26
N ALA A 41 56.33 14.64 43.52
CA ALA A 41 56.27 13.45 42.67
C ALA A 41 54.88 12.81 42.74
N ASP A 42 54.35 12.63 43.95
CA ASP A 42 53.01 12.05 44.16
C ASP A 42 51.89 12.94 43.56
N ASP A 43 51.99 14.28 43.67
CA ASP A 43 51.04 15.22 43.04
C ASP A 43 51.08 15.14 41.50
N LEU A 44 52.27 14.95 40.92
CA LEU A 44 52.41 14.77 39.47
C LEU A 44 51.80 13.44 39.01
N ASP A 45 52.04 12.37 39.75
CA ASP A 45 51.47 11.05 39.47
C ASP A 45 49.94 11.09 39.59
N TRP A 46 49.41 11.69 40.66
CA TRP A 46 47.97 11.88 40.85
C TRP A 46 47.32 12.67 39.71
N ARG A 47 47.95 13.75 39.22
CA ARG A 47 47.46 14.50 38.05
C ARG A 47 47.52 13.69 36.76
N GLY A 48 48.51 12.81 36.64
CA GLY A 48 48.60 11.84 35.55
C GLY A 48 47.42 10.88 35.55
N GLU A 49 47.10 10.30 36.70
CA GLU A 49 45.94 9.44 36.89
C GLU A 49 44.62 10.17 36.64
N GLU A 50 44.47 11.39 37.18
CA GLU A 50 43.27 12.21 37.00
C GLU A 50 43.04 12.50 35.51
N LYS A 51 44.10 12.85 34.78
CA LYS A 51 44.03 13.06 33.33
C LYS A 51 43.62 11.79 32.60
N ALA A 52 44.18 10.64 32.96
CA ALA A 52 43.82 9.35 32.36
C ALA A 52 42.34 8.98 32.63
N VAL A 53 41.82 9.27 33.82
CA VAL A 53 40.41 9.08 34.17
C VAL A 53 39.52 9.99 33.32
N TYR A 54 39.86 11.28 33.15
CA TYR A 54 39.08 12.18 32.29
C TYR A 54 39.08 11.76 30.83
N GLU A 55 40.21 11.30 30.30
CA GLU A 55 40.30 10.78 28.93
C GLU A 55 39.42 9.53 28.76
N ALA A 56 39.50 8.58 29.69
CA ALA A 56 38.67 7.38 29.68
C ALA A 56 37.17 7.70 29.80
N GLU A 57 36.81 8.69 30.62
CA GLU A 57 35.43 9.13 30.78
C GLU A 57 34.91 9.83 29.51
N SER A 58 35.71 10.70 28.90
CA SER A 58 35.40 11.34 27.60
C SER A 58 35.16 10.28 26.51
N ASP A 59 36.02 9.27 26.44
CA ASP A 59 35.89 8.17 25.49
C ASP A 59 34.64 7.33 25.74
N CYS A 60 34.30 7.10 27.01
CA CYS A 60 33.05 6.45 27.40
C CYS A 60 31.82 7.27 26.92
N ARG A 61 31.81 8.59 27.18
CA ARG A 61 30.72 9.49 26.73
C ARG A 61 30.62 9.54 25.20
N GLN A 62 31.74 9.53 24.47
CA GLN A 62 31.73 9.48 23.00
C GLN A 62 31.16 8.17 22.48
N ARG A 63 31.58 7.03 23.03
CA ARG A 63 31.02 5.70 22.67
C ARG A 63 29.54 5.61 22.96
N LEU A 64 29.08 6.13 24.10
CA LEU A 64 27.66 6.15 24.44
C LEU A 64 26.84 7.00 23.46
N ARG A 65 27.35 8.18 23.06
CA ARG A 65 26.69 9.01 22.03
C ARG A 65 26.62 8.30 20.67
N LYS A 66 27.70 7.63 20.27
CA LYS A 66 27.75 6.86 19.03
C LYS A 66 26.74 5.71 19.07
N TRP A 67 26.72 4.93 20.16
CA TRP A 67 25.78 3.84 20.35
C TRP A 67 24.32 4.32 20.32
N HIS A 68 24.02 5.42 21.01
CA HIS A 68 22.67 5.98 21.01
C HIS A 68 22.24 6.46 19.62
N GLN A 69 23.16 7.05 18.84
CA GLN A 69 22.87 7.44 17.47
C GLN A 69 22.59 6.23 16.57
N GLU A 70 23.40 5.17 16.69
CA GLU A 70 23.20 3.91 15.96
C GLU A 70 21.85 3.26 16.31
N ASP A 71 21.45 3.30 17.57
CA ASP A 71 20.17 2.79 18.06
C ASP A 71 18.99 3.55 17.45
N ILE A 72 19.05 4.89 17.43
CA ILE A 72 18.05 5.74 16.77
C ILE A 72 17.95 5.42 15.27
N ASP A 73 19.09 5.24 14.60
CA ASP A 73 19.12 4.94 13.17
C ASP A 73 18.53 3.55 12.86
N GLN A 74 18.78 2.56 13.73
CA GLN A 74 18.16 1.23 13.65
C GLN A 74 16.64 1.30 13.84
N MET A 75 16.16 2.01 14.86
CA MET A 75 14.73 2.21 15.09
C MET A 75 14.05 2.89 13.89
N ASN A 76 14.70 3.89 13.28
CA ASN A 76 14.18 4.56 12.09
C ASN A 76 14.05 3.61 10.89
N LEU A 77 15.01 2.70 10.70
CA LEU A 77 14.96 1.66 9.67
C LEU A 77 13.84 0.65 9.93
N GLU A 78 13.69 0.18 11.17
CA GLU A 78 12.62 -0.75 11.55
C GLU A 78 11.23 -0.14 11.38
N ASN A 79 11.06 1.11 11.82
CA ASN A 79 9.81 1.85 11.62
C ASN A 79 9.47 1.98 10.13
N SER A 80 10.46 2.29 9.29
CA SER A 80 10.27 2.39 7.85
C SER A 80 9.86 1.05 7.22
N ARG A 81 10.43 -0.07 7.71
CA ARG A 81 10.02 -1.44 7.33
C ARG A 81 8.58 -1.75 7.72
N VAL A 82 8.16 -1.38 8.93
CA VAL A 82 6.78 -1.57 9.37
C VAL A 82 5.80 -0.81 8.48
N LEU A 83 6.10 0.43 8.11
CA LEU A 83 5.27 1.20 7.18
C LEU A 83 5.18 0.54 5.81
N TRP A 84 6.33 0.11 5.27
CA TRP A 84 6.38 -0.60 3.99
C TRP A 84 5.51 -1.86 4.00
N LEU A 85 5.61 -2.68 5.06
CA LEU A 85 4.79 -3.87 5.22
C LEU A 85 3.29 -3.53 5.28
N ARG A 86 2.89 -2.41 5.91
CA ARG A 86 1.49 -1.96 5.90
C ARG A 86 1.02 -1.58 4.51
N PHE A 87 1.85 -0.89 3.72
CA PHE A 87 1.53 -0.57 2.33
C PHE A 87 1.41 -1.81 1.46
N LEU A 88 2.32 -2.77 1.61
CA LEU A 88 2.26 -4.05 0.91
C LEU A 88 1.00 -4.85 1.29
N GLU A 89 0.68 -4.90 2.57
CA GLU A 89 -0.50 -5.58 3.09
C GLU A 89 -1.78 -4.94 2.57
N LYS A 90 -1.84 -3.60 2.51
CA LYS A 90 -2.95 -2.87 1.88
C LYS A 90 -3.07 -3.23 0.40
N ASN A 91 -2.00 -3.10 -0.37
CA ASN A 91 -1.99 -3.44 -1.80
C ASN A 91 -2.42 -4.90 -2.03
N ARG A 92 -2.01 -5.84 -1.17
CA ARG A 92 -2.44 -7.25 -1.24
C ARG A 92 -3.95 -7.38 -1.06
N ARG A 93 -4.52 -6.76 -0.03
CA ARG A 93 -5.97 -6.80 0.22
C ARG A 93 -6.76 -6.17 -0.92
N ASP A 94 -6.28 -5.05 -1.46
CA ASP A 94 -6.93 -4.40 -2.60
C ASP A 94 -6.91 -5.30 -3.84
N VAL A 95 -5.79 -5.99 -4.09
CA VAL A 95 -5.67 -7.00 -5.15
C VAL A 95 -6.64 -8.16 -4.92
N GLU A 96 -6.71 -8.70 -3.71
CA GLU A 96 -7.63 -9.79 -3.35
C GLU A 96 -9.09 -9.36 -3.54
N GLU A 97 -9.48 -8.18 -3.05
CA GLU A 97 -10.83 -7.65 -3.21
C GLU A 97 -11.22 -7.50 -4.69
N LYS A 98 -10.35 -6.88 -5.51
CA LYS A 98 -10.60 -6.74 -6.94
C LYS A 98 -10.64 -8.08 -7.67
N THR A 99 -9.82 -9.03 -7.24
CA THR A 99 -9.83 -10.40 -7.77
C THR A 99 -11.18 -11.07 -7.47
N GLU A 100 -11.68 -10.98 -6.24
CA GLU A 100 -12.99 -11.56 -5.87
C GLU A 100 -14.14 -10.87 -6.62
N GLN A 101 -14.09 -9.54 -6.79
CA GLN A 101 -15.05 -8.81 -7.62
C GLN A 101 -15.07 -9.31 -9.08
N LEU A 102 -13.89 -9.49 -9.68
CA LEU A 102 -13.76 -10.00 -11.05
C LEU A 102 -14.27 -11.44 -11.18
N LYS A 103 -13.95 -12.31 -10.23
CA LYS A 103 -14.46 -13.69 -10.19
C LYS A 103 -15.98 -13.73 -10.08
N ALA A 104 -16.56 -12.92 -9.21
CA ALA A 104 -18.00 -12.84 -9.03
C ALA A 104 -18.71 -12.41 -10.33
N ILE A 105 -18.24 -11.34 -10.98
CA ILE A 105 -18.82 -10.86 -12.26
C ILE A 105 -18.67 -11.91 -13.36
N SER A 106 -17.50 -12.53 -13.47
CA SER A 106 -17.24 -13.58 -14.46
C SER A 106 -18.15 -14.80 -14.24
N SER A 107 -18.33 -15.23 -12.99
CA SER A 107 -19.20 -16.35 -12.63
C SER A 107 -20.67 -16.07 -12.96
N ILE A 108 -21.17 -14.88 -12.57
CA ILE A 108 -22.54 -14.46 -12.86
C ILE A 108 -22.77 -14.36 -14.37
N SER A 109 -21.81 -13.78 -15.11
CA SER A 109 -21.90 -13.67 -16.58
C SER A 109 -22.00 -15.05 -17.24
N ALA A 110 -21.19 -16.01 -16.79
CA ALA A 110 -21.23 -17.38 -17.27
C ALA A 110 -22.58 -18.07 -16.98
N LEU A 111 -23.13 -17.90 -15.77
CA LEU A 111 -24.43 -18.46 -15.41
C LEU A 111 -25.57 -17.92 -16.30
N PHE A 112 -25.64 -16.60 -16.50
CA PHE A 112 -26.66 -16.02 -17.35
C PHE A 112 -26.50 -16.41 -18.82
N GLY A 113 -25.26 -16.48 -19.33
CA GLY A 113 -24.98 -16.99 -20.67
C GLY A 113 -25.48 -18.41 -20.85
N LEU A 114 -25.13 -19.32 -19.94
CA LEU A 114 -25.56 -20.72 -19.96
C LEU A 114 -27.09 -20.86 -19.84
N CYS A 115 -27.73 -20.13 -18.92
CA CYS A 115 -29.19 -20.14 -18.78
C CYS A 115 -29.86 -19.69 -20.08
N ALA A 116 -29.37 -18.64 -20.73
CA ALA A 116 -29.90 -18.16 -22.00
C ALA A 116 -29.78 -19.23 -23.10
N THR A 117 -28.60 -19.85 -23.24
CA THR A 117 -28.38 -20.92 -24.24
C THR A 117 -29.26 -22.15 -23.97
N VAL A 118 -29.41 -22.57 -22.71
CA VAL A 118 -30.28 -23.71 -22.34
C VAL A 118 -31.75 -23.42 -22.65
N THR A 119 -32.24 -22.21 -22.38
CA THR A 119 -33.63 -21.86 -22.72
C THR A 119 -33.87 -21.91 -24.23
N LEU A 120 -32.87 -21.51 -25.04
CA LEU A 120 -32.97 -21.54 -26.49
C LEU A 120 -33.01 -22.97 -27.05
N THR A 121 -32.22 -23.88 -26.48
CA THR A 121 -32.19 -25.29 -26.92
C THR A 121 -33.45 -26.04 -26.47
N GLN A 122 -33.95 -25.81 -25.27
CA GLN A 122 -35.19 -26.43 -24.78
C GLN A 122 -36.40 -26.07 -25.67
N LEU A 123 -36.54 -24.79 -26.03
CA LEU A 123 -37.61 -24.34 -26.93
C LEU A 123 -37.49 -24.89 -28.36
N SER A 124 -36.29 -25.33 -28.76
CA SER A 124 -36.06 -25.93 -30.07
C SER A 124 -36.47 -27.42 -30.10
N LEU A 125 -36.31 -28.14 -28.99
CA LEU A 125 -36.59 -29.58 -28.90
C LEU A 125 -38.09 -29.91 -28.84
N ASP A 126 -38.90 -29.09 -28.17
CA ASP A 126 -40.34 -29.34 -28.02
C ASP A 126 -41.11 -29.29 -29.35
N LYS A 127 -40.51 -28.73 -30.42
CA LYS A 127 -41.12 -28.69 -31.76
C LYS A 127 -40.96 -29.97 -32.58
N GLU A 128 -40.08 -30.88 -32.19
CA GLU A 128 -39.85 -32.14 -32.93
C GLU A 128 -40.68 -33.32 -32.42
N GLY A 129 -41.61 -33.10 -31.49
CA GLY A 129 -42.48 -34.13 -30.90
C GLY A 129 -43.54 -34.77 -31.82
N GLU A 130 -43.44 -34.63 -33.15
CA GLU A 130 -44.20 -35.50 -34.05
C GLU A 130 -43.41 -36.81 -34.25
N PRO A 131 -43.99 -37.98 -33.95
CA PRO A 131 -43.31 -39.27 -34.04
C PRO A 131 -43.14 -39.68 -35.50
N SER A 132 -42.14 -39.11 -36.20
CA SER A 132 -41.69 -39.65 -37.47
C SER A 132 -40.16 -39.60 -37.59
N ALA A 133 -39.59 -40.80 -37.46
CA ALA A 133 -38.23 -41.22 -37.80
C ALA A 133 -37.07 -40.93 -36.80
N PRO A 134 -36.12 -41.87 -36.67
CA PRO A 134 -34.98 -41.75 -35.75
C PRO A 134 -33.92 -40.80 -36.34
N THR A 135 -33.96 -39.53 -35.93
CA THR A 135 -32.96 -38.55 -36.34
C THR A 135 -31.76 -38.58 -35.40
N ARG A 136 -30.58 -38.66 -36.02
CA ARG A 136 -29.27 -38.82 -35.39
C ARG A 136 -29.00 -37.77 -34.30
N PRO A 137 -28.27 -38.12 -33.22
CA PRO A 137 -27.84 -37.15 -32.23
C PRO A 137 -26.96 -36.10 -32.91
N LEU A 138 -27.46 -34.86 -33.00
CA LEU A 138 -26.67 -33.71 -33.41
C LEU A 138 -25.64 -33.46 -32.32
N LEU A 139 -24.50 -34.08 -32.56
CA LEU A 139 -23.27 -34.00 -31.84
C LEU A 139 -22.84 -32.53 -31.77
N TYR A 140 -22.96 -31.95 -30.57
CA TYR A 140 -22.11 -30.89 -30.02
C TYR A 140 -21.49 -29.97 -31.10
N CYS A 141 -22.31 -29.20 -31.82
CA CYS A 141 -21.75 -28.21 -32.74
C CYS A 141 -21.06 -27.13 -31.90
N ASP A 142 -19.78 -26.91 -32.19
CA ASP A 142 -18.94 -25.88 -31.58
C ASP A 142 -19.73 -24.59 -31.40
N LEU A 143 -19.80 -24.13 -30.14
CA LEU A 143 -20.62 -23.04 -29.62
C LEU A 143 -20.09 -21.68 -30.14
N HIS A 144 -20.14 -21.47 -31.45
CA HIS A 144 -19.73 -20.21 -32.07
C HIS A 144 -20.94 -19.27 -32.16
N PRO A 145 -20.82 -17.98 -31.80
CA PRO A 145 -21.95 -17.04 -31.83
C PRO A 145 -22.57 -16.85 -33.23
N ALA A 146 -21.80 -17.11 -34.29
CA ALA A 146 -22.29 -17.09 -35.68
C ALA A 146 -23.30 -18.21 -36.01
N SER A 147 -23.20 -19.36 -35.34
CA SER A 147 -24.12 -20.48 -35.51
C SER A 147 -25.50 -20.16 -34.94
N LEU A 148 -25.56 -19.37 -33.86
CA LEU A 148 -26.83 -18.95 -33.24
C LEU A 148 -27.63 -18.01 -34.14
N LEU A 149 -26.96 -17.10 -34.84
CA LEU A 149 -27.60 -16.25 -35.85
C LEU A 149 -28.13 -17.07 -37.03
N SER A 150 -27.39 -18.11 -37.43
CA SER A 150 -27.82 -19.03 -38.49
C SER A 150 -29.02 -19.86 -38.05
N LEU A 151 -29.03 -20.36 -36.81
CA LEU A 151 -30.16 -21.08 -36.22
C LEU A 151 -31.41 -20.18 -36.12
N ALA A 152 -31.23 -18.94 -35.68
CA ALA A 152 -32.30 -17.94 -35.63
C ALA A 152 -32.92 -17.69 -37.02
N SER A 153 -32.08 -17.55 -38.06
CA SER A 153 -32.54 -17.37 -39.44
C SER A 153 -33.30 -18.59 -39.97
N ALA A 154 -32.84 -19.81 -39.63
CA ALA A 154 -33.51 -21.05 -40.00
C ALA A 154 -34.87 -21.20 -39.31
N LEU A 155 -34.95 -20.85 -38.02
CA LEU A 155 -36.21 -20.85 -37.25
C LEU A 155 -37.23 -19.84 -37.81
N LEU A 156 -36.76 -18.68 -38.26
CA LEU A 156 -37.60 -17.66 -38.91
C LEU A 156 -38.18 -18.13 -40.25
N SER A 157 -37.45 -18.96 -40.99
CA SER A 157 -37.86 -19.44 -42.31
C SER A 157 -38.93 -20.54 -42.31
N ARG A 158 -39.12 -21.27 -41.19
CA ARG A 158 -39.80 -22.57 -41.18
C ARG A 158 -41.24 -22.61 -40.63
N SER A 159 -41.86 -21.49 -40.26
CA SER A 159 -43.22 -21.47 -39.66
C SER A 159 -44.30 -20.93 -40.62
N PRO A 160 -44.96 -21.76 -41.45
CA PRO A 160 -45.91 -21.29 -42.46
C PRO A 160 -47.31 -20.87 -41.94
N SER A 161 -47.70 -21.16 -40.69
CA SER A 161 -49.08 -20.92 -40.19
C SER A 161 -49.20 -20.00 -38.97
N SER A 162 -48.11 -19.43 -38.45
CA SER A 162 -48.18 -18.54 -37.28
C SER A 162 -48.54 -17.10 -37.65
N THR A 163 -49.37 -16.46 -36.83
CA THR A 163 -49.71 -15.04 -36.91
C THR A 163 -48.43 -14.19 -36.87
N TRP A 164 -48.43 -13.05 -37.56
CA TRP A 164 -47.27 -12.15 -37.66
C TRP A 164 -46.64 -11.77 -36.30
N THR A 165 -47.44 -11.78 -35.24
CA THR A 165 -47.03 -11.54 -33.85
C THR A 165 -46.07 -12.60 -33.33
N THR A 166 -46.35 -13.89 -33.57
CA THR A 166 -45.49 -14.99 -33.09
C THR A 166 -44.14 -15.01 -33.80
N ARG A 167 -44.11 -14.71 -35.10
CA ARG A 167 -42.85 -14.60 -35.85
C ARG A 167 -41.97 -13.46 -35.34
N GLY A 168 -42.57 -12.31 -35.05
CA GLY A 168 -41.87 -11.16 -34.45
C GLY A 168 -41.30 -11.48 -33.07
N LEU A 169 -42.06 -12.17 -32.21
CA LEU A 169 -41.61 -12.57 -30.88
C LEU A 169 -40.45 -13.58 -30.92
N ILE A 170 -40.48 -14.54 -31.84
CA ILE A 170 -39.38 -15.49 -32.03
C ILE A 170 -38.12 -14.75 -32.52
N ALA A 171 -38.26 -13.81 -33.47
CA ALA A 171 -37.14 -12.98 -33.93
C ALA A 171 -36.54 -12.16 -32.78
N LEU A 172 -37.40 -11.51 -31.99
CA LEU A 172 -37.00 -10.72 -30.83
C LEU A 172 -36.29 -11.58 -29.79
N TYR A 173 -36.85 -12.75 -29.47
CA TYR A 173 -36.23 -13.69 -28.55
C TYR A 173 -34.84 -14.10 -29.03
N ALA A 174 -34.70 -14.57 -30.28
CA ALA A 174 -33.41 -14.98 -30.83
C ALA A 174 -32.38 -13.85 -30.84
N LEU A 175 -32.79 -12.63 -31.21
CA LEU A 175 -31.92 -11.45 -31.19
C LEU A 175 -31.47 -11.09 -29.77
N THR A 176 -32.41 -11.04 -28.81
CA THR A 176 -32.08 -10.72 -27.41
C THR A 176 -31.19 -11.79 -26.78
N THR A 177 -31.42 -13.07 -27.05
CA THR A 177 -30.56 -14.17 -26.59
C THR A 177 -29.15 -14.07 -27.16
N ALA A 178 -29.00 -13.79 -28.47
CA ALA A 178 -27.69 -13.57 -29.07
C ALA A 178 -26.95 -12.36 -28.46
N LEU A 179 -27.70 -11.28 -28.14
CA LEU A 179 -27.15 -10.12 -27.44
C LEU A 179 -26.71 -10.46 -26.01
N VAL A 180 -27.50 -11.24 -25.27
CA VAL A 180 -27.14 -11.71 -23.92
C VAL A 180 -25.83 -12.45 -23.97
N GLU A 181 -25.72 -13.46 -24.84
CA GLU A 181 -24.51 -14.29 -24.94
C GLU A 181 -23.29 -13.46 -25.34
N GLY A 182 -23.42 -12.60 -26.36
CA GLY A 182 -22.34 -11.71 -26.78
C GLY A 182 -21.86 -10.78 -25.67
N LEU A 183 -22.78 -10.13 -24.96
CA LEU A 183 -22.45 -9.22 -23.85
C LEU A 183 -21.83 -9.95 -22.65
N MET A 184 -22.34 -11.13 -22.29
CA MET A 184 -21.82 -11.94 -21.19
C MET A 184 -20.43 -12.49 -21.51
N VAL A 185 -20.18 -12.94 -22.74
CA VAL A 185 -18.86 -13.41 -23.18
C VAL A 185 -17.85 -12.26 -23.16
N VAL A 186 -18.21 -11.08 -23.67
CA VAL A 186 -17.32 -9.90 -23.62
C VAL A 186 -16.99 -9.52 -22.17
N SER A 187 -17.98 -9.49 -21.29
CA SER A 187 -17.78 -9.27 -19.84
C SER A 187 -16.79 -10.28 -19.25
N MET A 188 -17.07 -11.58 -19.43
CA MET A 188 -16.28 -12.68 -18.89
C MET A 188 -14.82 -12.66 -19.38
N VAL A 189 -14.61 -12.50 -20.71
CA VAL A 189 -13.27 -12.45 -21.30
C VAL A 189 -12.50 -11.24 -20.78
N THR A 190 -13.15 -10.08 -20.69
CA THR A 190 -12.51 -8.87 -20.16
C THR A 190 -12.11 -9.05 -18.70
N CYS A 191 -12.97 -9.66 -17.87
CA CYS A 191 -12.64 -9.98 -16.48
C CYS A 191 -11.47 -10.97 -16.36
N ALA A 192 -11.41 -12.00 -17.22
CA ALA A 192 -10.30 -12.95 -17.25
C ALA A 192 -8.97 -12.29 -17.66
N LEU A 193 -8.99 -11.40 -18.65
CA LEU A 193 -7.82 -10.63 -19.06
C LEU A 193 -7.35 -9.69 -17.94
N LEU A 194 -8.28 -8.99 -17.28
CA LEU A 194 -7.96 -8.14 -16.13
C LEU A 194 -7.34 -8.94 -14.98
N LEU A 195 -7.89 -10.12 -14.68
CA LEU A 195 -7.33 -11.02 -13.68
C LEU A 195 -5.89 -11.44 -14.04
N GLY A 196 -5.64 -11.80 -15.30
CA GLY A 196 -4.30 -12.12 -15.79
C GLY A 196 -3.31 -10.95 -15.64
N ILE A 197 -3.76 -9.72 -15.93
CA ILE A 197 -2.97 -8.50 -15.76
C ILE A 197 -2.62 -8.27 -14.28
N ILE A 198 -3.61 -8.38 -13.39
CA ILE A 198 -3.42 -8.20 -11.94
C ILE A 198 -2.44 -9.24 -11.39
N LEU A 199 -2.59 -10.52 -11.73
CA LEU A 199 -1.70 -11.59 -11.25
C LEU A 199 -0.26 -11.40 -11.75
N LYS A 200 -0.09 -10.93 -13.00
CA LYS A 200 1.23 -10.65 -13.57
C LYS A 200 1.92 -9.49 -12.87
N ILE A 201 1.18 -8.42 -12.58
CA ILE A 201 1.72 -7.18 -12.02
C ILE A 201 1.79 -7.24 -10.49
N GLY A 202 0.96 -8.06 -9.84
CA GLY A 202 1.01 -8.37 -8.41
C GLY A 202 2.43 -8.73 -7.94
N LYS A 203 3.14 -9.52 -8.74
CA LYS A 203 4.54 -9.90 -8.48
C LYS A 203 5.53 -8.73 -8.53
N THR A 204 5.20 -7.66 -9.26
CA THR A 204 6.09 -6.51 -9.44
C THR A 204 5.96 -5.47 -8.33
N PHE A 205 4.86 -5.47 -7.56
CA PHE A 205 4.69 -4.55 -6.42
C PHE A 205 5.55 -4.93 -5.21
N VAL A 206 6.09 -6.15 -5.19
CA VAL A 206 7.01 -6.65 -4.15
C VAL A 206 8.40 -6.72 -4.75
N SER A 207 8.98 -5.57 -5.10
CA SER A 207 10.38 -5.52 -5.56
C SER A 207 11.28 -4.95 -4.47
N GLU A 208 12.37 -5.65 -4.17
CA GLU A 208 13.37 -5.23 -3.18
C GLU A 208 13.95 -3.85 -3.51
N ARG A 209 14.04 -3.51 -4.79
CA ARG A 209 14.52 -2.20 -5.25
C ARG A 209 13.57 -1.07 -4.85
N GLU A 210 12.26 -1.28 -4.98
CA GLU A 210 11.28 -0.26 -4.57
C GLU A 210 11.22 -0.13 -3.05
N GLU A 211 11.41 -1.23 -2.32
CA GLU A 211 11.58 -1.19 -0.87
C GLU A 211 12.79 -0.32 -0.51
N GLN A 212 13.96 -0.55 -1.11
CA GLN A 212 15.16 0.24 -0.87
C GLN A 212 14.96 1.74 -1.17
N ASP A 213 14.34 2.08 -2.30
CA ASP A 213 14.04 3.46 -2.68
C ASP A 213 13.07 4.11 -1.67
N PHE A 214 12.08 3.35 -1.18
CA PHE A 214 11.15 3.80 -0.15
C PHE A 214 11.84 4.01 1.20
N MET A 215 12.67 3.06 1.65
CA MET A 215 13.46 3.20 2.88
C MET A 215 14.36 4.44 2.82
N ALA A 216 15.05 4.67 1.70
CA ALA A 216 15.88 5.85 1.50
C ALA A 216 15.07 7.15 1.58
N ALA A 217 13.86 7.16 1.02
CA ALA A 217 12.95 8.30 1.13
C ALA A 217 12.47 8.54 2.58
N CYS A 218 12.16 7.48 3.34
CA CYS A 218 11.79 7.57 4.76
C CYS A 218 12.94 8.11 5.62
N LEU A 219 14.16 7.61 5.43
CA LEU A 219 15.33 8.12 6.14
C LEU A 219 15.57 9.61 5.84
N ARG A 220 15.46 9.99 4.56
CA ARG A 220 15.57 11.40 4.16
C ARG A 220 14.46 12.25 4.78
N PHE A 221 13.25 11.70 4.89
CA PHE A 221 12.12 12.35 5.54
C PHE A 221 12.40 12.55 7.04
N CYS A 222 12.84 11.53 7.78
CA CYS A 222 13.21 11.66 9.19
C CYS A 222 14.28 12.73 9.43
N ALA A 223 15.28 12.81 8.53
CA ALA A 223 16.35 13.81 8.63
C ALA A 223 15.89 15.26 8.35
N LEU A 224 14.78 15.44 7.61
CA LEU A 224 14.28 16.74 7.18
C LEU A 224 12.91 17.10 7.75
N TYR A 225 12.35 16.25 8.62
CA TYR A 225 10.97 16.32 9.06
C TYR A 225 10.64 17.66 9.71
N GLN A 226 9.57 18.30 9.21
CA GLN A 226 8.94 19.45 9.83
C GLN A 226 7.52 19.10 10.25
N ARG A 227 7.06 19.74 11.33
CA ARG A 227 5.70 19.51 11.84
C ARG A 227 4.67 19.86 10.76
N GLY A 228 3.90 18.86 10.33
CA GLY A 228 2.90 18.99 9.27
C GLY A 228 3.30 18.34 7.95
N ASP A 229 4.56 17.93 7.79
CA ASP A 229 4.98 17.14 6.63
C ASP A 229 4.33 15.76 6.66
N ARG A 230 3.99 15.24 5.48
CA ARG A 230 3.38 13.92 5.32
C ARG A 230 4.45 12.87 5.01
N PRO A 231 4.30 11.63 5.51
CA PRO A 231 5.21 10.55 5.15
C PRO A 231 5.36 10.42 3.63
N PRO A 232 6.54 10.00 3.17
CA PRO A 232 6.68 9.55 1.79
C PRO A 232 5.71 8.39 1.53
N GLN A 233 5.06 8.42 0.37
CA GLN A 233 4.24 7.33 -0.12
C GLN A 233 5.02 6.53 -1.19
N PRO A 234 4.79 5.22 -1.30
CA PRO A 234 5.39 4.43 -2.36
C PRO A 234 4.95 4.96 -3.73
N ARG A 235 5.91 5.04 -4.67
CA ARG A 235 5.66 5.59 -6.02
C ARG A 235 4.65 4.80 -6.83
N LYS A 236 4.55 3.49 -6.57
CA LYS A 236 3.62 2.59 -7.24
C LYS A 236 2.65 2.04 -6.20
N SER A 237 1.42 2.53 -6.22
CA SER A 237 0.31 1.90 -5.52
C SER A 237 -0.53 1.08 -6.49
N PHE A 238 -1.13 0.00 -6.01
CA PHE A 238 -2.06 -0.78 -6.81
C PHE A 238 -3.26 0.06 -7.25
N GLU A 239 -3.77 0.93 -6.38
CA GLU A 239 -4.86 1.87 -6.69
C GLU A 239 -4.55 2.76 -7.90
N ALA A 240 -3.36 3.37 -7.94
CA ALA A 240 -2.96 4.23 -9.06
C ALA A 240 -2.81 3.44 -10.36
N PHE A 241 -2.25 2.23 -10.28
CA PHE A 241 -2.17 1.33 -11.43
C PHE A 241 -3.55 0.93 -11.94
N TRP A 242 -4.44 0.51 -11.04
CA TRP A 242 -5.80 0.09 -11.35
C TRP A 242 -6.59 1.22 -12.00
N ALA A 243 -6.56 2.42 -11.41
CA ALA A 243 -7.22 3.61 -11.95
C ALA A 243 -6.72 3.97 -13.36
N ALA A 244 -5.40 3.87 -13.60
CA ALA A 244 -4.81 4.26 -14.88
C ALA A 244 -5.03 3.23 -16.00
N ARG A 245 -5.12 1.93 -15.69
CA ARG A 245 -5.08 0.86 -16.71
C ARG A 245 -6.27 -0.06 -16.73
N CYS A 246 -6.85 -0.35 -15.57
CA CYS A 246 -7.86 -1.40 -15.43
C CYS A 246 -9.27 -0.84 -15.29
N GLU A 247 -9.43 0.32 -14.65
CA GLU A 247 -10.73 0.88 -14.27
C GLU A 247 -11.66 1.05 -15.48
N GLY A 248 -11.16 1.57 -16.60
CA GLY A 248 -11.97 1.75 -17.82
C GLY A 248 -12.47 0.42 -18.40
N SER A 249 -11.59 -0.57 -18.53
CA SER A 249 -11.93 -1.89 -19.03
C SER A 249 -12.86 -2.65 -18.08
N TRP A 250 -12.66 -2.49 -16.77
CA TRP A 250 -13.51 -3.09 -15.75
C TRP A 250 -14.92 -2.49 -15.78
N GLN A 251 -15.04 -1.16 -15.90
CA GLN A 251 -16.33 -0.49 -16.05
C GLN A 251 -17.05 -0.93 -17.32
N LEU A 252 -16.32 -1.12 -18.44
CA LEU A 252 -16.90 -1.66 -19.67
C LEU A 252 -17.42 -3.09 -19.46
N ALA A 253 -16.64 -3.97 -18.84
CA ALA A 253 -17.04 -5.34 -18.55
C ALA A 253 -18.29 -5.38 -17.65
N PHE A 254 -18.31 -4.56 -16.60
CA PHE A 254 -19.47 -4.42 -15.72
C PHE A 254 -20.70 -3.92 -16.47
N GLN A 255 -20.56 -2.89 -17.33
CA GLN A 255 -21.65 -2.39 -18.16
C GLN A 255 -22.17 -3.45 -19.13
N CYS A 256 -21.29 -4.20 -19.79
CA CYS A 256 -21.68 -5.33 -20.65
C CYS A 256 -22.46 -6.38 -19.85
N CYS A 257 -22.00 -6.74 -18.65
CA CYS A 257 -22.72 -7.65 -17.76
C CYS A 257 -24.13 -7.12 -17.42
N CYS A 258 -24.24 -5.86 -17.02
CA CYS A 258 -25.52 -5.26 -16.63
C CYS A 258 -26.50 -5.12 -17.80
N LEU A 259 -26.01 -4.75 -18.99
CA LEU A 259 -26.79 -4.73 -20.22
C LEU A 259 -27.21 -6.14 -20.63
N GLY A 260 -26.33 -7.13 -20.45
CA GLY A 260 -26.62 -8.54 -20.67
C GLY A 260 -27.76 -9.04 -19.77
N VAL A 261 -27.75 -8.71 -18.47
CA VAL A 261 -28.85 -9.06 -17.55
C VAL A 261 -30.16 -8.41 -17.99
N THR A 262 -30.11 -7.17 -18.44
CA THR A 262 -31.30 -6.45 -18.94
C THR A 262 -31.86 -7.11 -20.20
N ALA A 263 -30.99 -7.45 -21.16
CA ALA A 263 -31.39 -8.18 -22.36
C ALA A 263 -31.97 -9.57 -22.01
N PHE A 264 -31.44 -10.25 -21.00
CA PHE A 264 -31.93 -11.54 -20.52
C PHE A 264 -33.35 -11.42 -19.96
N LEU A 265 -33.61 -10.41 -19.12
CA LEU A 265 -34.95 -10.16 -18.60
C LEU A 265 -35.96 -9.83 -19.72
N ILE A 266 -35.55 -9.06 -20.73
CA ILE A 266 -36.39 -8.79 -21.91
C ILE A 266 -36.65 -10.10 -22.69
N SER A 267 -35.64 -10.97 -22.84
CA SER A 267 -35.80 -12.27 -23.50
C SER A 267 -36.81 -13.16 -22.76
N MET A 268 -36.85 -13.10 -21.43
CA MET A 268 -37.83 -13.83 -20.62
C MET A 268 -39.26 -13.39 -20.89
N ILE A 269 -39.51 -12.11 -21.15
CA ILE A 269 -40.86 -11.64 -21.56
C ILE A 269 -41.29 -12.34 -22.85
N ALA A 270 -40.41 -12.43 -23.85
CA ALA A 270 -40.70 -13.10 -25.11
C ALA A 270 -40.94 -14.60 -24.92
N VAL A 271 -40.11 -15.28 -24.12
CA VAL A 271 -40.27 -16.71 -23.80
C VAL A 271 -41.59 -16.97 -23.08
N GLY A 272 -41.90 -16.22 -22.03
CA GLY A 272 -43.15 -16.36 -21.29
C GLY A 272 -44.37 -16.15 -22.19
N TRP A 273 -44.27 -15.21 -23.14
CA TRP A 273 -45.33 -15.00 -24.11
C TRP A 273 -45.54 -16.18 -25.07
N ILE A 274 -44.47 -16.88 -25.44
CA ILE A 274 -44.50 -18.07 -26.31
C ILE A 274 -44.97 -19.31 -25.54
N VAL A 275 -44.53 -19.50 -24.31
CA VAL A 275 -44.84 -20.68 -23.49
C VAL A 275 -46.28 -20.66 -22.98
N PHE A 276 -46.78 -19.49 -22.56
CA PHE A 276 -48.11 -19.36 -21.95
C PHE A 276 -49.22 -18.95 -22.94
N ILE A 277 -49.03 -19.18 -24.25
CA ILE A 277 -50.08 -18.96 -25.26
C ILE A 277 -51.45 -19.56 -24.87
N PRO A 278 -51.56 -20.79 -24.31
CA PRO A 278 -52.87 -21.34 -23.97
C PRO A 278 -53.51 -20.72 -22.72
N HIS A 279 -52.78 -19.92 -21.94
CA HIS A 279 -53.22 -19.41 -20.64
C HIS A 279 -53.02 -17.89 -20.52
N GLU A 280 -54.00 -17.11 -21.01
CA GLU A 280 -53.93 -15.64 -21.08
C GLU A 280 -53.62 -14.96 -19.74
N ILE A 281 -54.24 -15.42 -18.65
CA ILE A 281 -54.03 -14.83 -17.31
C ILE A 281 -52.58 -15.05 -16.84
N THR A 282 -52.05 -16.27 -17.01
CA THR A 282 -50.67 -16.61 -16.64
C THR A 282 -49.67 -15.83 -17.48
N GLN A 283 -49.95 -15.69 -18.77
CA GLN A 283 -49.12 -14.94 -19.71
C GLN A 283 -49.00 -13.46 -19.30
N VAL A 284 -50.13 -12.79 -19.04
CA VAL A 284 -50.16 -11.37 -18.67
C VAL A 284 -49.50 -11.15 -17.30
N SER A 285 -49.84 -11.98 -16.31
CA SER A 285 -49.26 -11.88 -14.96
C SER A 285 -47.73 -12.11 -14.96
N PHE A 286 -47.24 -13.09 -15.73
CA PHE A 286 -45.81 -13.33 -15.90
C PHE A 286 -45.12 -12.13 -16.58
N GLY A 287 -45.71 -11.59 -17.64
CA GLY A 287 -45.21 -10.40 -18.33
C GLY A 287 -45.09 -9.18 -17.41
N ILE A 288 -46.11 -8.93 -16.57
CA ILE A 288 -46.10 -7.86 -15.57
C ILE A 288 -44.99 -8.09 -14.53
N ALA A 289 -44.86 -9.32 -14.02
CA ALA A 289 -43.83 -9.65 -13.03
C ALA A 289 -42.42 -9.40 -13.56
N VAL A 290 -42.13 -9.82 -14.79
CA VAL A 290 -40.82 -9.59 -15.43
C VAL A 290 -40.62 -8.11 -15.76
N ALA A 291 -41.66 -7.39 -16.21
CA ALA A 291 -41.57 -5.95 -16.45
C ALA A 291 -41.23 -5.18 -15.16
N LEU A 292 -41.83 -5.53 -14.03
CA LEU A 292 -41.48 -4.96 -12.72
C LEU A 292 -40.03 -5.25 -12.35
N ALA A 293 -39.53 -6.47 -12.61
CA ALA A 293 -38.13 -6.81 -12.40
C ALA A 293 -37.18 -5.97 -13.27
N VAL A 294 -37.52 -5.72 -14.54
CA VAL A 294 -36.76 -4.83 -15.44
C VAL A 294 -36.75 -3.39 -14.92
N CYS A 295 -37.89 -2.87 -14.47
CA CYS A 295 -37.98 -1.52 -13.90
C CYS A 295 -37.12 -1.38 -12.64
N LEU A 296 -37.21 -2.34 -11.71
CA LEU A 296 -36.41 -2.35 -10.49
C LEU A 296 -34.91 -2.44 -10.80
N TRP A 297 -34.54 -3.35 -11.71
CA TRP A 297 -33.16 -3.49 -12.17
C TRP A 297 -32.63 -2.19 -12.79
N SER A 298 -33.42 -1.56 -13.66
CA SER A 298 -33.06 -0.29 -14.31
C SER A 298 -32.90 0.84 -13.30
N TYR A 299 -33.74 0.88 -12.26
CA TYR A 299 -33.61 1.83 -11.17
C TYR A 299 -32.29 1.64 -10.40
N VAL A 300 -31.94 0.39 -10.07
CA VAL A 300 -30.65 0.07 -9.42
C VAL A 300 -29.50 0.51 -10.33
N GLN A 301 -29.53 0.18 -11.62
CA GLN A 301 -28.49 0.58 -12.58
C GLN A 301 -28.34 2.09 -12.68
N TRP A 302 -29.46 2.83 -12.69
CA TRP A 302 -29.44 4.28 -12.71
C TRP A 302 -28.83 4.88 -11.44
N ALA A 303 -29.21 4.38 -10.27
CA ALA A 303 -28.67 4.82 -8.98
C ALA A 303 -27.15 4.59 -8.90
N TRP A 304 -26.69 3.42 -9.34
CA TRP A 304 -25.26 3.11 -9.42
C TRP A 304 -24.53 3.98 -10.45
N GLY A 305 -25.13 4.22 -11.62
CA GLY A 305 -24.57 5.09 -12.65
C GLY A 305 -24.39 6.54 -12.19
N ALA A 306 -25.23 7.04 -11.28
CA ALA A 306 -25.02 8.33 -10.64
C ALA A 306 -23.78 8.31 -9.72
N TYR A 307 -23.63 7.27 -8.89
CA TYR A 307 -22.46 7.08 -8.04
C TYR A 307 -21.15 7.05 -8.84
N TRP A 308 -21.10 6.30 -9.94
CA TRP A 308 -19.92 6.23 -10.81
C TRP A 308 -19.49 7.58 -11.39
N ARG A 309 -20.47 8.40 -11.80
CA ARG A 309 -20.20 9.74 -12.33
C ARG A 309 -19.59 10.65 -11.26
N SER A 310 -20.11 10.60 -10.03
CA SER A 310 -19.57 11.35 -8.91
C SER A 310 -18.14 10.90 -8.55
N SER A 311 -17.87 9.59 -8.53
CA SER A 311 -16.54 9.05 -8.23
C SER A 311 -15.51 9.39 -9.29
N ARG A 312 -15.88 9.37 -10.58
CA ARG A 312 -14.99 9.82 -11.67
C ARG A 312 -14.63 11.30 -11.52
N GLN A 313 -15.60 12.17 -11.24
CA GLN A 313 -15.34 13.59 -11.04
C GLN A 313 -14.44 13.86 -9.82
N ALA A 314 -14.64 13.13 -8.72
CA ALA A 314 -13.77 13.24 -7.56
C ALA A 314 -12.33 12.79 -7.87
N SER A 315 -12.17 11.72 -8.64
CA SER A 315 -10.86 11.22 -9.08
C SER A 315 -10.15 12.21 -10.01
N GLU A 316 -10.85 12.78 -10.99
CA GLU A 316 -10.29 13.79 -11.90
C GLU A 316 -9.84 15.04 -11.13
N ASN A 317 -10.68 15.53 -10.21
CA ASN A 317 -10.34 16.70 -9.40
C ASN A 317 -9.18 16.42 -8.43
N GLY A 318 -9.12 15.23 -7.83
CA GLY A 318 -8.03 14.82 -6.93
C GLY A 318 -6.72 14.54 -7.66
N GLY A 319 -6.76 13.94 -8.85
CA GLY A 319 -5.59 13.62 -9.67
C GLY A 319 -4.86 14.84 -10.20
N VAL A 320 -5.59 15.92 -10.52
CA VAL A 320 -5.00 17.23 -10.87
C VAL A 320 -4.23 17.81 -9.68
N GLN A 321 -4.74 17.63 -8.48
CA GLN A 321 -4.11 18.14 -7.26
C GLN A 321 -2.83 17.35 -6.91
N TYR A 322 -2.87 16.01 -7.04
CA TYR A 322 -1.72 15.13 -6.78
C TYR A 322 -0.60 15.29 -7.82
N SER A 323 -0.94 15.47 -9.11
CA SER A 323 0.05 15.70 -10.16
C SER A 323 0.76 17.05 -10.01
N ARG A 324 0.04 18.10 -9.59
CA ARG A 324 0.65 19.41 -9.28
C ARG A 324 1.57 19.32 -8.07
N SER A 325 1.14 18.68 -6.98
CA SER A 325 1.97 18.55 -5.77
C SER A 325 3.20 17.67 -5.96
N ALA A 326 3.11 16.57 -6.74
CA ALA A 326 4.26 15.73 -7.07
C ALA A 326 5.29 16.48 -7.94
N SER A 327 4.84 17.30 -8.90
CA SER A 327 5.72 18.13 -9.73
C SER A 327 6.41 19.24 -8.92
N LEU A 328 5.68 19.84 -7.97
CA LEU A 328 6.20 20.88 -7.08
C LEU A 328 7.15 20.31 -6.03
N SER A 329 6.83 19.15 -5.46
CA SER A 329 7.68 18.46 -4.49
C SER A 329 8.97 17.95 -5.15
N SER A 330 8.91 17.43 -6.38
CA SER A 330 10.10 17.06 -7.14
C SER A 330 10.99 18.26 -7.47
N ARG A 331 10.39 19.41 -7.86
CA ARG A 331 11.14 20.67 -8.06
C ARG A 331 11.70 21.24 -6.76
N ALA A 332 10.96 21.19 -5.67
CA ALA A 332 11.39 21.67 -4.36
C ALA A 332 12.52 20.81 -3.79
N LEU A 333 12.45 19.48 -3.94
CA LEU A 333 13.53 18.56 -3.57
C LEU A 333 14.79 18.77 -4.42
N PHE A 334 14.64 19.08 -5.71
CA PHE A 334 15.76 19.40 -6.59
C PHE A 334 16.41 20.74 -6.23
N LEU A 335 15.60 21.76 -5.90
CA LEU A 335 16.08 23.07 -5.45
C LEU A 335 16.69 23.03 -4.03
N ALA A 336 16.15 22.21 -3.13
CA ALA A 336 16.71 21.99 -1.80
C ALA A 336 18.03 21.20 -1.84
N SER A 337 18.16 20.27 -2.80
CA SER A 337 19.43 19.59 -3.09
C SER A 337 20.50 20.54 -3.62
N SER A 338 20.11 21.66 -4.22
CA SER A 338 21.04 22.63 -4.78
C SER A 338 21.50 23.70 -3.76
N ARG A 339 20.98 23.69 -2.53
CA ARG A 339 21.17 24.80 -1.56
C ARG A 339 21.94 24.47 -0.27
N ARG A 340 22.64 23.33 -0.16
CA ARG A 340 23.46 23.04 1.04
C ARG A 340 24.88 22.59 0.73
N SER A 341 25.77 23.58 0.71
CA SER A 341 27.14 23.54 1.22
C SER A 341 27.28 24.62 2.31
N LEU A 342 26.41 24.59 3.32
CA LEU A 342 26.52 25.44 4.50
C LEU A 342 26.86 24.58 5.72
N PRO A 343 27.92 24.91 6.49
CA PRO A 343 28.33 24.15 7.65
C PRO A 343 27.26 24.18 8.73
N ALA A 344 26.98 23.01 9.29
CA ALA A 344 26.00 22.81 10.35
C ALA A 344 26.43 23.52 11.63
N ALA A 345 25.78 24.63 11.95
CA ALA A 345 25.87 25.23 13.28
C ALA A 345 25.02 24.39 14.25
N SER A 346 25.70 23.58 15.06
CA SER A 346 25.13 22.77 16.13
C SER A 346 24.75 23.65 17.33
N ALA A 347 23.53 24.17 17.33
CA ALA A 347 22.91 24.74 18.52
C ALA A 347 21.83 23.78 19.03
N GLN A 348 22.24 22.78 19.82
CA GLN A 348 21.32 22.00 20.63
C GLN A 348 20.98 22.81 21.90
N PRO A 349 19.70 23.00 22.25
CA PRO A 349 19.33 23.55 23.55
C PRO A 349 19.69 22.54 24.65
N PRO A 350 20.35 22.95 25.74
CA PRO A 350 20.69 22.06 26.83
C PRO A 350 19.45 21.80 27.70
N GLY A 351 19.08 20.53 27.90
CA GLY A 351 18.36 20.12 29.12
C GLY A 351 16.96 19.53 28.99
N GLY A 352 16.40 19.35 27.80
CA GLY A 352 15.14 18.62 27.62
C GLY A 352 15.38 17.29 26.92
N PHE A 353 15.17 16.15 27.59
CA PHE A 353 14.93 14.87 26.92
C PHE A 353 13.64 15.01 26.10
N ALA A 354 13.76 15.56 24.89
CA ALA A 354 12.68 15.62 23.93
C ALA A 354 12.36 14.17 23.54
N GLY A 355 11.10 13.79 23.75
CA GLY A 355 10.58 12.48 23.35
C GLY A 355 10.92 12.15 21.90
N LEU A 356 10.98 10.84 21.62
CA LEU A 356 11.38 10.24 20.35
C LEU A 356 10.96 11.08 19.13
N PRO A 357 11.87 11.30 18.14
CA PRO A 357 11.72 12.34 17.12
C PRO A 357 10.46 12.24 16.25
N PHE A 358 9.85 11.07 16.13
CA PHE A 358 8.57 10.87 15.45
C PHE A 358 8.08 9.45 15.76
N ASP A 359 6.89 9.29 16.34
CA ASP A 359 6.30 7.97 16.56
C ASP A 359 5.27 7.64 15.46
N TRP A 360 5.64 6.69 14.60
CA TRP A 360 4.83 6.21 13.50
C TRP A 360 3.55 5.46 13.95
N HIS A 361 3.48 5.05 15.22
CA HIS A 361 2.32 4.35 15.77
C HIS A 361 1.23 5.30 16.26
N THR A 362 1.57 6.53 16.62
CA THR A 362 0.61 7.55 17.10
C THR A 362 0.09 8.47 15.99
N ALA A 363 0.62 8.34 14.76
CA ALA A 363 0.04 9.02 13.61
C ALA A 363 -1.44 8.59 13.44
N PRO A 364 -2.40 9.52 13.50
CA PRO A 364 -3.81 9.19 13.53
C PRO A 364 -4.22 8.36 12.31
N HIS A 365 -4.95 7.26 12.55
CA HIS A 365 -5.54 6.37 11.54
C HIS A 365 -6.44 7.06 10.49
N HIS A 366 -6.65 8.37 10.61
CA HIS A 366 -7.51 9.18 9.77
C HIS A 366 -6.78 9.79 8.57
N LEU A 367 -5.45 9.71 8.51
CA LEU A 367 -4.73 10.05 7.30
C LEU A 367 -4.94 8.90 6.30
N PRO A 368 -5.56 9.14 5.13
CA PRO A 368 -5.69 8.12 4.11
C PRO A 368 -4.28 7.71 3.69
N ILE A 369 -3.89 6.50 4.12
CA ILE A 369 -2.64 5.85 3.72
C ILE A 369 -2.71 5.56 2.23
#